data_AF-A0A1F6EEZ0-F1
#
_entry.id   AF-A0A1F6EEZ0-F1
#
_cell.length_a   1.000
_cell.length_b   1.000
_cell.length_c   1.000
_cell.angle_alpha   90.00
_cell.angle_beta   90.00
_cell.angle_gamma   90.00
#
_symmetry.space_group_name_H-M   'P 1'
#
loop_
_entity.id
_entity.type
_entity.pdbx_description
1 polymer ?
#
loop_
_entity_poly.entity_id
_entity_poly.type
_entity_poly.pdbx_seq_one_letter_code
_entity_poly.pdbx_strand_id
1 'polypeptide(L)'
;MGHARPVVRVVLIAAALIAPFFFTIGITSFIALIAAAASPSAPLAVGIIVDALYWTKAAYPYPLGTFAGALLTAAAFMVHSFIETRIMRV
;
A
#
# COMPACT_ATOMS: atom_id res chain seq x y z
N MET A 1 -3.63 18.66 -12.52
CA MET A 1 -3.23 17.62 -11.55
C MET A 1 -2.16 18.21 -10.66
N GLY A 2 -2.52 18.57 -9.42
CA GLY A 2 -1.60 19.26 -8.51
C GLY A 2 -0.35 18.42 -8.30
N HIS A 3 0.81 19.03 -8.53
CA HIS A 3 2.10 18.46 -8.18
C HIS A 3 2.11 18.18 -6.67
N ALA A 4 1.70 16.97 -6.25
CA ALA A 4 2.19 16.45 -4.99
C ALA A 4 3.70 16.45 -5.15
N ARG A 5 4.37 17.43 -4.54
CA ARG A 5 5.81 17.64 -4.69
C ARG A 5 6.46 16.27 -4.49
N PRO A 6 7.38 15.81 -5.36
CA PRO A 6 7.92 14.45 -5.32
C PRO A 6 8.35 14.02 -3.91
N VAL A 7 8.78 14.98 -3.09
CA VAL A 7 9.00 14.87 -1.64
C VAL A 7 7.81 14.25 -0.89
N VAL A 8 6.58 14.77 -1.05
CA VAL A 8 5.36 14.26 -0.39
C VAL A 8 5.12 12.79 -0.76
N ARG A 9 5.33 12.44 -2.04
CA ARG A 9 5.17 11.07 -2.53
C ARG A 9 6.16 10.12 -1.84
N VAL A 10 7.41 10.54 -1.76
CA VAL A 10 8.47 9.78 -1.07
C VAL A 10 8.17 9.65 0.42
N VAL A 11 7.74 10.73 1.08
CA VAL A 11 7.39 10.74 2.51
C VAL A 11 6.24 9.77 2.80
N LEU A 12 5.19 9.76 1.97
CA LEU A 12 4.07 8.83 2.14
C LEU A 12 4.49 7.36 2.01
N ILE A 13 5.32 7.06 1.01
CA ILE A 13 5.82 5.70 0.80
C ILE A 13 6.72 5.28 1.97
N ALA A 14 7.67 6.14 2.38
CA ALA A 14 8.56 5.86 3.50
C ALA A 14 7.78 5.67 4.80
N ALA A 15 6.80 6.53 5.08
CA ALA A 15 5.93 6.40 6.24
C ALA A 15 5.17 5.07 6.24
N ALA A 16 4.65 4.63 5.10
CA ALA A 16 3.95 3.35 4.98
C ALA A 16 4.88 2.15 5.22
N LEU A 17 6.11 2.18 4.71
CA LEU A 17 7.08 1.10 4.90
C LEU A 17 7.59 1.00 6.34
N ILE A 18 7.63 2.12 7.05
CA ILE A 18 8.09 2.20 8.44
C ILE A 18 6.95 1.95 9.43
N ALA A 19 5.69 2.20 9.05
CA ALA A 19 4.52 2.05 9.92
C ALA A 19 4.39 0.68 10.63
N PRO A 20 4.65 -0.48 9.98
CA PRO A 20 4.53 -1.79 10.62
C PRO A 20 5.39 -1.95 11.88
N PHE A 21 6.45 -1.17 12.05
CA PHE A 21 7.36 -1.27 13.19
C PHE A 21 6.87 -0.49 14.42
N PHE A 22 6.00 0.50 14.22
CA PHE A 22 5.60 1.44 15.28
C PHE A 22 4.11 1.39 15.61
N PHE A 23 3.27 0.95 14.67
CA PHE A 23 1.83 1.04 14.79
C PHE A 23 1.13 -0.31 14.70
N THR A 24 -0.08 -0.37 15.24
CA THR A 24 -0.96 -1.55 15.15
C THR A 24 -1.41 -1.78 13.71
N ILE A 25 -1.84 -3.01 13.43
CA ILE A 25 -2.19 -3.44 12.07
C ILE A 25 -3.27 -2.56 11.41
N GLY A 26 -4.20 -2.01 12.20
CA GLY A 26 -5.25 -1.11 11.71
C GLY A 26 -4.70 0.23 11.21
N ILE A 27 -3.81 0.86 11.98
CA ILE A 27 -3.18 2.13 11.61
C ILE A 27 -2.23 1.91 10.43
N THR A 28 -1.44 0.85 10.47
CA THR A 28 -0.52 0.48 9.38
C THR A 28 -1.26 0.26 8.06
N SER A 29 -2.40 -0.44 8.09
CA SER A 29 -3.25 -0.65 6.91
C SER A 29 -3.81 0.66 6.35
N PHE A 30 -4.21 1.59 7.23
CA PHE A 30 -4.72 2.90 6.81
C PHE A 30 -3.63 3.76 6.14
N ILE A 31 -2.42 3.79 6.71
CA ILE A 31 -1.28 4.50 6.12
C ILE A 31 -0.90 3.88 4.77
N ALA A 32 -0.90 2.54 4.67
CA ALA A 32 -0.63 1.84 3.41
C ALA A 32 -1.66 2.18 2.32
N LEU A 33 -2.95 2.30 2.68
CA LEU A 33 -4.01 2.73 1.77
C LEU A 33 -3.79 4.14 1.24
N ILE A 34 -3.39 5.08 2.11
CA ILE A 34 -3.06 6.45 1.70
C ILE A 34 -1.83 6.44 0.76
N ALA A 35 -0.82 5.64 1.08
CA ALA A 35 0.37 5.49 0.24
C ALA A 35 0.08 4.82 -1.11
N ALA A 36 -1.01 4.06 -1.26
CA ALA A 36 -1.44 3.48 -2.53
C ALA A 36 -1.71 4.54 -3.61
N ALA A 37 -2.21 5.72 -3.20
CA ALA A 37 -2.41 6.86 -4.09
C ALA A 37 -1.08 7.47 -4.57
N ALA A 38 -0.04 7.37 -3.74
CA ALA A 38 1.32 7.78 -4.10
C ALA A 38 1.98 6.72 -4.98
N SER A 39 2.01 5.46 -4.57
CA SER A 39 2.55 4.35 -5.36
C SER A 39 1.61 3.15 -5.26
N PRO A 40 1.05 2.67 -6.38
CA PRO A 40 0.17 1.51 -6.38
C PRO A 40 0.80 0.26 -5.76
N SER A 41 2.13 0.12 -5.81
CA SER A 41 2.88 -1.02 -5.25
C SER A 41 3.18 -0.92 -3.75
N ALA A 42 2.96 0.24 -3.10
CA ALA A 42 3.27 0.43 -1.69
C ALA A 42 2.50 -0.53 -0.75
N PRO A 43 1.19 -0.78 -0.94
CA PRO A 43 0.44 -1.71 -0.10
C PRO A 43 0.96 -3.14 -0.13
N LEU A 44 1.44 -3.63 -1.28
CA LEU A 44 2.04 -4.95 -1.40
C LEU A 44 3.28 -5.07 -0.52
N ALA A 45 4.18 -4.09 -0.62
CA ALA A 45 5.42 -4.09 0.17
C ALA A 45 5.11 -4.07 1.68
N VAL A 46 4.14 -3.26 2.10
CA VAL A 46 3.69 -3.23 3.51
C VAL A 46 3.10 -4.57 3.93
N GLY A 47 2.28 -5.20 3.09
CA GLY A 47 1.70 -6.51 3.37
C GLY A 47 2.76 -7.60 3.60
N ILE A 48 3.81 -7.61 2.78
CA ILE A 48 4.95 -8.53 2.93
C ILE A 48 5.70 -8.26 4.25
N ILE A 49 5.94 -6.98 4.60
CA ILE A 49 6.60 -6.63 5.87
C ILE A 49 5.76 -7.06 7.07
N VAL A 50 4.44 -6.83 7.03
CA VAL A 50 3.51 -7.22 8.09
C VAL A 50 3.54 -8.73 8.29
N ASP A 51 3.50 -9.53 7.23
CA ASP A 51 3.59 -10.97 7.38
C ASP A 51 4.99 -11.39 7.86
N ALA A 52 6.07 -10.77 7.38
CA ALA A 52 7.41 -11.08 7.86
C ALA A 52 7.59 -10.81 9.36
N LEU A 53 6.90 -9.80 9.90
CA LEU A 53 6.99 -9.41 11.33
C LEU A 53 6.01 -10.19 12.22
N TYR A 54 4.80 -10.48 11.73
CA TYR A 54 3.69 -10.90 12.58
C TYR A 54 3.08 -12.24 12.18
N TRP A 55 3.38 -12.77 10.99
CA TRP A 55 2.82 -14.05 10.58
C TRP A 55 3.56 -15.21 11.24
N THR A 56 2.79 -16.09 11.88
CA THR A 56 3.27 -17.37 12.36
C THR A 56 2.34 -18.47 11.86
N LYS A 57 2.91 -19.60 11.44
CA LYS A 57 2.12 -20.77 10.98
C LYS A 57 1.13 -21.29 12.01
N ALA A 58 1.38 -21.04 13.30
CA ALA A 58 0.51 -21.47 14.39
C ALA A 58 -0.75 -20.60 14.52
N ALA A 59 -0.67 -19.30 14.19
CA ALA A 59 -1.79 -18.38 14.30
C ALA A 59 -2.66 -18.36 13.04
N TYR A 60 -2.05 -18.39 11.85
CA TYR A 60 -2.76 -18.34 10.58
C TYR A 60 -2.13 -19.26 9.53
N PRO A 61 -2.93 -20.04 8.78
CA PRO A 61 -2.42 -20.95 7.76
C PRO A 61 -1.83 -20.22 6.54
N TYR A 62 -2.20 -18.95 6.32
CA TYR A 62 -1.80 -18.17 5.15
C TYR A 62 -1.29 -16.76 5.53
N PRO A 63 -0.37 -16.19 4.73
CA PRO A 63 0.16 -14.83 4.90
C PRO A 63 -0.89 -13.79 4.46
N LEU A 64 -1.83 -13.48 5.36
CA LEU A 64 -2.99 -12.62 5.08
C LEU A 64 -2.59 -11.18 4.74
N GLY A 65 -1.52 -10.64 5.33
CA GLY A 65 -1.05 -9.29 5.05
C GLY A 65 -0.65 -9.09 3.60
N THR A 66 0.05 -10.07 3.04
CA THR A 66 0.51 -10.10 1.64
C THR A 66 -0.67 -10.22 0.69
N PHE A 67 -1.65 -11.07 1.00
CA PHE A 67 -2.89 -11.17 0.20
C PHE A 67 -3.67 -9.86 0.19
N ALA A 68 -3.87 -9.23 1.35
CA ALA A 68 -4.54 -7.95 1.44
C ALA A 68 -3.77 -6.84 0.70
N GLY A 69 -2.44 -6.78 0.87
CA GLY A 69 -1.57 -5.86 0.17
C GLY A 69 -1.59 -6.04 -1.35
N ALA A 70 -1.66 -7.29 -1.83
CA ALA A 70 -1.78 -7.60 -3.25
C ALA A 70 -3.13 -7.16 -3.83
N LEU A 71 -4.24 -7.40 -3.13
CA LEU A 71 -5.57 -6.95 -3.53
C LEU A 71 -5.65 -5.42 -3.61
N LEU A 72 -5.12 -4.72 -2.60
CA LEU A 72 -5.06 -3.26 -2.59
C LEU A 72 -4.19 -2.71 -3.72
N THR A 73 -3.07 -3.36 -4.01
CA THR A 73 -2.19 -2.99 -5.13
C THR A 73 -2.89 -3.17 -6.46
N ALA A 74 -3.59 -4.29 -6.67
CA ALA A 74 -4.37 -4.53 -7.88
C ALA A 74 -5.50 -3.49 -8.06
N ALA A 75 -6.22 -3.17 -6.98
CA ALA A 75 -7.25 -2.14 -6.98
C ALA A 75 -6.67 -0.75 -7.29
N ALA A 76 -5.56 -0.37 -6.64
CA ALA A 76 -4.89 0.90 -6.89
C ALA A 76 -4.37 1.00 -8.33
N PHE A 77 -3.84 -0.10 -8.87
CA PHE A 77 -3.38 -0.17 -10.25
C PHE A 77 -4.53 -0.04 -11.25
N MET A 78 -5.66 -0.74 -11.02
CA MET A 78 -6.86 -0.55 -11.84
C MET A 78 -7.30 0.90 -11.81
N VAL A 79 -7.48 1.50 -10.62
CA VAL A 79 -7.91 2.90 -10.49
C VAL A 79 -6.95 3.84 -11.21
N HIS A 80 -5.64 3.64 -11.05
CA HIS A 80 -4.63 4.43 -11.74
C HIS A 80 -4.75 4.31 -13.27
N SER A 81 -4.86 3.08 -13.79
CA SER A 81 -5.00 2.83 -15.23
C SER A 81 -6.28 3.42 -15.82
N PHE A 82 -7.40 3.38 -15.09
CA PHE A 82 -8.68 3.97 -15.50
C PHE A 82 -8.61 5.50 -15.54
N ILE A 83 -7.91 6.12 -14.58
CA ILE A 83 -7.71 7.57 -14.55
C ILE A 83 -6.84 8.00 -15.73
N GLU A 84 -5.73 7.32 -15.99
CA GLU A 84 -4.85 7.65 -17.12
C GLU A 84 -5.55 7.48 -18.47
N THR A 85 -6.29 6.38 -18.67
CA THR A 85 -7.03 6.17 -19.93
C THR A 85 -8.19 7.14 -20.12
N ARG A 86 -8.82 7.63 -19.03
CA ARG A 86 -9.84 8.69 -19.11
C ARG A 86 -9.27 10.04 -19.55
N ILE A 87 -8.06 10.39 -19.13
CA ILE A 87 -7.45 11.68 -19.44
C ILE A 87 -6.97 11.75 -20.89
N MET A 88 -6.56 10.63 -21.48
CA MET A 88 -6.16 10.59 -22.89
C MET A 88 -7.34 10.68 -23.88
N ARG A 89 -8.59 10.54 -23.41
CA ARG A 89 -9.79 10.50 -24.27
C ARG A 89 -10.62 11.79 -24.25
N VAL A 90 -10.20 12.81 -23.50
CA VAL A 90 -10.82 14.14 -23.44
C VAL A 90 -9.90 15.13 -24.14
#